data_AF-A0A4U0EJH4-F1
#
_entry.id   AF-A0A4U0EJH4-F1
#
_cell.length_a   1.000
_cell.length_b   1.000
_cell.length_c   1.000
_cell.angle_alpha   90.00
_cell.angle_beta   90.00
_cell.angle_gamma   90.00
#
_symmetry.space_group_name_H-M   'P 1'
#
loop_
_entity.id
_entity.type
_entity.pdbx_description
1 polymer ?
#
loop_
_entity_poly.entity_id
_entity_poly.type
_entity_poly.pdbx_seq_one_letter_code
_entity_poly.pdbx_strand_id
1 'polypeptide(L)'
;MKETFIGHKCKLLNSEKTGITLELNSWSSENMVEKYSVSFDKENTIERITENQLSFGEKISKTDFFKRLIRDIQASEEKTREFASAILCDFLEFDIADFDLNILKLGIEKIIEQLKTEKNANAEQKLAEGLFEFIWSEKLNKKEELKLLERLTEINSYQICQYLDDEDYLKIPKVKKYVELNKTSG
;
A
#
# COMPACT_ATOMS: atom_id res chain seq x y z
N MET A 1 4.80 12.89 23.28
CA MET A 1 5.13 11.92 22.23
C MET A 1 6.49 12.29 21.66
N LYS A 2 7.38 11.32 21.42
CA LYS A 2 8.64 11.55 20.69
C LYS A 2 8.26 12.01 19.28
N GLU A 3 8.84 13.10 18.80
CA GLU A 3 8.61 13.58 17.43
C GLU A 3 9.12 12.51 16.45
N THR A 4 8.27 12.11 15.50
CA THR A 4 8.64 11.14 14.45
C THR A 4 8.83 11.85 13.13
N PHE A 5 9.88 11.50 12.40
CA PHE A 5 10.19 12.13 11.12
C PHE A 5 9.57 11.37 9.94
N ILE A 6 8.36 10.82 10.08
CA ILE A 6 7.67 10.11 8.98
C ILE A 6 7.27 11.11 7.88
N GLY A 7 7.48 10.75 6.61
CA GLY A 7 7.18 11.61 5.46
C GLY A 7 8.13 12.81 5.35
N HIS A 8 9.37 12.67 5.80
CA HIS A 8 10.41 13.69 5.64
C HIS A 8 11.44 13.26 4.61
N LYS A 9 12.00 14.23 3.89
CA LYS A 9 13.22 13.99 3.12
C LYS A 9 14.32 13.54 4.06
N CYS A 10 15.19 12.65 3.61
CA CYS A 10 16.35 12.24 4.37
C CYS A 10 17.56 12.01 3.46
N LYS A 11 18.76 12.21 4.02
CA LYS A 11 20.03 11.81 3.41
C LYS A 11 20.74 10.81 4.32
N LEU A 12 21.21 9.72 3.73
CA LEU A 12 22.05 8.74 4.41
C LEU A 12 23.42 9.37 4.70
N LEU A 13 23.84 9.33 5.96
CA LEU A 13 25.14 9.88 6.36
C LEU A 13 26.27 9.13 5.64
N ASN A 14 27.33 9.86 5.27
CA ASN A 14 28.49 9.35 4.53
C ASN A 14 28.15 8.73 3.15
N SER A 15 27.00 9.11 2.57
CA SER A 15 26.56 8.69 1.24
C SER A 15 25.89 9.86 0.52
N GLU A 16 25.79 9.80 -0.81
CA GLU A 16 24.96 10.71 -1.62
C GLU A 16 23.52 10.21 -1.79
N LYS A 17 23.17 9.08 -1.17
CA LYS A 17 21.81 8.53 -1.20
C LYS A 17 20.83 9.45 -0.45
N THR A 18 19.75 9.78 -1.14
CA THR A 18 18.65 10.62 -0.67
C THR A 18 17.34 9.87 -0.85
N GLY A 19 16.36 10.17 0.00
CA GLY A 19 15.10 9.47 0.01
C GLY A 19 14.08 10.13 0.91
N ILE A 20 13.04 9.37 1.24
CA ILE A 20 12.03 9.77 2.21
C ILE A 20 11.83 8.66 3.24
N THR A 21 11.56 9.06 4.47
CA THR A 21 11.13 8.17 5.54
C THR A 21 9.65 7.80 5.37
N LEU A 22 9.33 6.53 5.50
CA LEU A 22 7.97 6.00 5.31
C LEU A 22 7.31 5.59 6.62
N GLU A 23 8.06 4.98 7.53
CA GLU A 23 7.55 4.41 8.77
C GLU A 23 8.69 4.33 9.79
N LEU A 24 8.37 4.37 11.09
CA LEU A 24 9.30 4.08 12.17
C LEU A 24 8.88 2.78 12.86
N ASN A 25 9.69 1.74 12.72
CA ASN A 25 9.46 0.46 13.39
C ASN A 25 10.20 0.42 14.72
N SER A 26 9.49 0.15 15.83
CA SER A 26 10.06 0.15 17.17
C SER A 26 10.19 -1.24 17.81
N TRP A 27 9.29 -2.20 17.57
CA TRP A 27 9.09 -3.31 18.53
C TRP A 27 9.40 -4.75 18.04
N SER A 28 9.87 -4.93 16.80
CA SER A 28 10.16 -6.29 16.25
C SER A 28 11.47 -6.40 15.47
N SER A 29 12.33 -5.38 15.50
CA SER A 29 13.61 -5.41 14.81
C SER A 29 14.64 -6.26 15.57
N GLU A 30 15.55 -6.91 14.84
CA GLU A 30 16.75 -7.51 15.41
C GLU A 30 17.43 -6.48 16.34
N ASN A 31 17.52 -6.82 17.63
CA ASN A 31 18.08 -6.01 18.73
C ASN A 31 17.21 -4.87 19.30
N MET A 32 15.90 -4.80 18.99
CA MET A 32 14.99 -3.74 19.49
C MET A 32 15.46 -2.31 19.21
N VAL A 33 16.20 -2.12 18.11
CA VAL A 33 16.67 -0.80 17.70
C VAL A 33 15.64 -0.21 16.74
N GLU A 34 15.15 1.00 17.05
CA GLU A 34 14.25 1.74 16.18
C GLU A 34 14.91 2.00 14.81
N LYS A 35 14.19 1.65 13.74
CA LYS A 35 14.64 1.87 12.36
C LYS A 35 13.55 2.52 11.53
N TYR A 36 13.96 3.50 10.73
CA TYR A 36 13.11 4.08 9.70
C TYR A 36 13.12 3.19 8.47
N SER A 37 11.95 2.91 7.91
CA SER A 37 11.83 2.44 6.53
C SER A 37 12.10 3.63 5.61
N VAL A 38 13.17 3.59 4.82
CA VAL A 38 13.59 4.67 3.93
C VAL A 38 13.46 4.20 2.50
N SER A 39 12.61 4.89 1.75
CA SER A 39 12.52 4.71 0.31
C SER A 39 13.51 5.62 -0.37
N PHE A 40 14.38 5.12 -1.25
CA PHE A 40 15.40 5.92 -1.93
C PHE A 40 14.95 6.52 -3.26
N ASP A 41 15.49 7.69 -3.61
CA ASP A 41 15.04 8.47 -4.77
C ASP A 41 15.38 7.81 -6.10
N LYS A 42 16.54 7.13 -6.20
CA LYS A 42 17.05 6.59 -7.46
C LYS A 42 16.91 5.07 -7.60
N GLU A 43 16.96 4.36 -6.48
CA GLU A 43 17.11 2.91 -6.47
C GLU A 43 15.77 2.16 -6.51
N ASN A 44 14.63 2.84 -6.30
CA ASN A 44 13.30 2.21 -6.12
C ASN A 44 13.34 1.06 -5.11
N THR A 45 14.09 1.24 -4.02
CA THR A 45 14.20 0.29 -2.92
C THR A 45 13.80 0.94 -1.60
N ILE A 46 13.28 0.11 -0.68
CA ILE A 46 13.04 0.47 0.71
C ILE A 46 14.03 -0.30 1.60
N GLU A 47 14.83 0.44 2.36
CA GLU A 47 15.77 -0.12 3.34
C GLU A 47 15.39 0.30 4.76
N ARG A 48 15.72 -0.52 5.76
CA ARG A 48 15.51 -0.18 7.18
C ARG A 48 16.81 0.37 7.77
N ILE A 49 16.79 1.62 8.21
CA ILE A 49 17.98 2.39 8.58
C ILE A 49 17.81 2.95 9.99
N THR A 50 18.84 2.86 10.82
CA THR A 50 18.80 3.43 12.18
C THR A 50 18.82 4.96 12.12
N GLU A 51 18.13 5.61 13.06
CA GLU A 51 18.01 7.08 13.09
C GLU A 51 19.37 7.80 13.05
N ASN A 52 20.38 7.26 13.75
CA ASN A 52 21.73 7.83 13.80
C ASN A 52 22.52 7.76 12.47
N GLN A 53 21.97 7.12 11.43
CA GLN A 53 22.55 7.07 10.09
C GLN A 53 21.85 8.04 9.13
N LEU A 54 20.86 8.79 9.59
CA LEU A 54 20.05 9.68 8.77
C LEU A 54 20.26 11.15 9.18
N SER A 55 20.19 12.02 8.18
CA SER A 55 19.91 13.44 8.37
C SER A 55 18.54 13.73 7.79
N PHE A 56 17.68 14.40 8.57
CA PHE A 56 16.31 14.71 8.17
C PHE A 56 16.22 16.11 7.57
N GLY A 57 15.41 16.24 6.52
CA GLY A 57 15.09 17.49 5.84
C GLY A 57 13.62 17.85 6.00
N GLU A 58 13.08 18.59 5.03
CA GLU A 58 11.69 19.05 5.06
C GLU A 58 10.68 17.91 4.94
N LYS A 59 9.50 18.12 5.54
CA LYS A 59 8.33 17.24 5.38
C LYS A 59 7.79 17.37 3.95
N ILE A 60 7.52 16.25 3.30
CA ILE A 60 6.92 16.24 1.97
C ILE A 60 5.38 16.33 2.05
N SER A 61 4.74 16.61 0.92
CA SER A 61 3.29 16.58 0.84
C SER A 61 2.75 15.16 0.98
N LYS A 62 1.52 14.99 1.50
CA LYS A 62 0.83 13.69 1.51
C LYS A 62 0.74 13.09 0.11
N THR A 63 0.53 13.93 -0.90
CA THR A 63 0.46 13.52 -2.30
C THR A 63 1.77 12.90 -2.77
N ASP A 64 2.91 13.51 -2.45
CA ASP A 64 4.22 12.98 -2.83
C ASP A 64 4.54 11.69 -2.06
N PHE A 65 4.10 11.61 -0.80
CA PHE A 65 4.19 10.39 0.01
C PHE A 65 3.41 9.23 -0.60
N PHE A 66 2.13 9.45 -0.94
CA PHE A 66 1.30 8.46 -1.60
C PHE A 66 1.89 8.02 -2.95
N LYS A 67 2.33 8.98 -3.78
CA LYS A 67 2.99 8.66 -5.07
C LYS A 67 4.26 7.83 -4.88
N ARG A 68 5.00 8.05 -3.78
CA ARG A 68 6.16 7.24 -3.43
C ARG A 68 5.77 5.80 -3.15
N LEU A 69 4.74 5.58 -2.33
CA LEU A 69 4.24 4.24 -2.05
C LEU A 69 3.76 3.54 -3.33
N ILE A 70 3.01 4.25 -4.18
CA ILE A 70 2.55 3.72 -5.47
C ILE A 70 3.73 3.31 -6.37
N ARG A 71 4.82 4.09 -6.39
CA ARG A 71 6.05 3.71 -7.10
C ARG A 71 6.66 2.44 -6.51
N ASP A 72 6.73 2.35 -5.20
CA ASP A 72 7.46 1.29 -4.50
C ASP A 72 6.71 -0.06 -4.49
N ILE A 73 5.38 -0.07 -4.51
CA ILE A 73 4.62 -1.32 -4.72
C ILE A 73 4.85 -1.93 -6.11
N GLN A 74 5.39 -1.17 -7.06
CA GLN A 74 5.74 -1.66 -8.40
C GLN A 74 7.24 -1.98 -8.54
N ALA A 75 7.99 -1.98 -7.43
CA ALA A 75 9.41 -2.31 -7.45
C ALA A 75 9.66 -3.77 -7.87
N SER A 76 10.79 -4.01 -8.53
CA SER A 76 11.22 -5.38 -8.88
C SER A 76 11.56 -6.21 -7.64
N GLU A 77 12.07 -5.57 -6.60
CA GLU A 77 12.44 -6.21 -5.34
C GLU A 77 11.20 -6.52 -4.49
N GLU A 78 11.02 -7.80 -4.18
CA GLU A 78 9.89 -8.32 -3.41
C GLU A 78 9.76 -7.67 -2.03
N LYS A 79 10.86 -7.54 -1.30
CA LYS A 79 10.89 -6.94 0.04
C LYS A 79 10.46 -5.47 0.03
N THR A 80 10.84 -4.74 -1.01
CA THR A 80 10.42 -3.34 -1.20
C THR A 80 8.90 -3.27 -1.41
N ARG A 81 8.34 -4.15 -2.25
CA ARG A 81 6.88 -4.22 -2.45
C ARG A 81 6.14 -4.58 -1.17
N GLU A 82 6.65 -5.53 -0.38
CA GLU A 82 6.04 -5.94 0.89
C GLU A 82 5.96 -4.77 1.88
N PHE A 83 7.06 -4.04 2.09
CA PHE A 83 7.04 -2.86 2.95
C PHE A 83 6.14 -1.75 2.42
N ALA A 84 6.22 -1.45 1.13
CA ALA A 84 5.39 -0.42 0.53
C ALA A 84 3.89 -0.76 0.64
N SER A 85 3.53 -2.02 0.45
CA SER A 85 2.13 -2.49 0.50
C SER A 85 1.56 -2.39 1.90
N ALA A 86 2.33 -2.76 2.93
CA ALA A 86 1.90 -2.61 4.31
C ALA A 86 1.65 -1.14 4.68
N ILE A 87 2.61 -0.25 4.36
CA ILE A 87 2.50 1.19 4.67
C ILE A 87 1.38 1.84 3.85
N LEU A 88 1.15 1.38 2.62
CA LEU A 88 0.05 1.85 1.78
C LEU A 88 -1.31 1.41 2.31
N CYS A 89 -1.42 0.21 2.87
CA CYS A 89 -2.64 -0.27 3.53
C CYS A 89 -3.03 0.68 4.67
N ASP A 90 -2.10 0.95 5.60
CA ASP A 90 -2.32 1.86 6.72
C ASP A 90 -2.67 3.28 6.24
N PHE A 91 -2.02 3.76 5.17
CA PHE A 91 -2.34 5.05 4.57
C PHE A 91 -3.78 5.10 4.06
N LEU A 92 -4.24 4.05 3.37
CA LEU A 92 -5.60 3.95 2.82
C LEU A 92 -6.66 3.80 3.91
N GLU A 93 -6.35 3.13 5.02
CA GLU A 93 -7.25 2.99 6.15
C GLU A 93 -7.39 4.31 6.94
N PHE A 94 -6.27 4.97 7.25
CA PHE A 94 -6.26 6.03 8.26
C PHE A 94 -6.03 7.45 7.75
N ASP A 95 -5.44 7.64 6.56
CA ASP A 95 -4.92 8.96 6.15
C ASP A 95 -5.54 9.55 4.87
N ILE A 96 -6.63 8.94 4.37
CA ILE A 96 -7.28 9.40 3.13
C ILE A 96 -8.43 10.38 3.32
N ALA A 97 -8.91 10.64 4.55
CA ALA A 97 -10.12 11.43 4.80
C ALA A 97 -10.18 12.76 4.01
N ASP A 98 -9.11 13.56 4.04
CA ASP A 98 -9.00 14.84 3.32
C ASP A 98 -8.17 14.76 2.02
N PHE A 99 -7.90 13.55 1.53
CA PHE A 99 -7.02 13.34 0.39
C PHE A 99 -7.77 13.45 -0.95
N ASP A 100 -7.06 13.94 -1.98
CA ASP A 100 -7.60 14.13 -3.32
C ASP A 100 -8.08 12.80 -3.94
N LEU A 101 -9.38 12.71 -4.22
CA LEU A 101 -10.02 11.51 -4.73
C LEU A 101 -9.52 11.10 -6.13
N ASN A 102 -9.15 12.06 -6.99
CA ASN A 102 -8.65 11.73 -8.32
C ASN A 102 -7.26 11.10 -8.23
N ILE A 103 -6.42 11.60 -7.31
CA ILE A 103 -5.11 11.00 -7.04
C ILE A 103 -5.27 9.61 -6.43
N LEU A 104 -6.20 9.41 -5.49
CA LEU A 104 -6.51 8.07 -4.96
C LEU A 104 -6.92 7.12 -6.06
N LYS A 105 -7.88 7.49 -6.90
CA LYS A 105 -8.35 6.67 -8.02
C LYS A 105 -7.20 6.24 -8.92
N LEU A 106 -6.29 7.15 -9.28
CA LEU A 106 -5.09 6.81 -10.05
C LEU A 106 -4.16 5.84 -9.33
N GLY A 107 -4.01 5.95 -8.01
CA GLY A 107 -3.24 4.98 -7.22
C GLY A 107 -3.93 3.62 -7.12
N ILE A 108 -5.25 3.57 -6.96
CA ILE A 108 -6.04 2.32 -6.97
C ILE A 108 -5.85 1.56 -8.28
N GLU A 109 -5.80 2.25 -9.42
CA GLU A 109 -5.46 1.63 -10.71
C GLU A 109 -4.10 0.92 -10.67
N LYS A 110 -3.11 1.53 -10.01
CA LYS A 110 -1.76 0.96 -9.86
C LYS A 110 -1.72 -0.22 -8.89
N ILE A 111 -2.53 -0.18 -7.83
CA ILE A 111 -2.71 -1.33 -6.92
C ILE A 111 -3.31 -2.52 -7.70
N ILE A 112 -4.36 -2.28 -8.50
CA ILE A 112 -4.98 -3.32 -9.34
C ILE A 112 -3.99 -3.89 -10.36
N GLU A 113 -3.20 -3.03 -11.03
CA GLU A 113 -2.14 -3.48 -11.94
C GLU A 113 -1.12 -4.38 -11.22
N GLN A 114 -0.70 -4.00 -10.01
CA GLN A 114 0.25 -4.79 -9.23
C GLN A 114 -0.33 -6.13 -8.79
N LEU A 115 -1.55 -6.15 -8.24
CA LEU A 115 -2.25 -7.36 -7.79
C LEU A 115 -2.40 -8.41 -8.90
N LYS A 116 -2.47 -8.01 -10.18
CA LYS A 116 -2.53 -8.96 -11.30
C LYS A 116 -1.24 -9.75 -11.52
N THR A 117 -0.11 -9.27 -11.01
CA THR A 117 1.21 -9.89 -11.24
C THR A 117 1.97 -10.21 -9.96
N GLU A 118 1.44 -9.82 -8.80
CA GLU A 118 2.05 -10.09 -7.50
C GLU A 118 2.08 -11.60 -7.20
N LYS A 119 3.20 -12.05 -6.62
CA LYS A 119 3.43 -13.45 -6.24
C LYS A 119 3.81 -13.59 -4.77
N ASN A 120 4.19 -12.50 -4.10
CA ASN A 120 4.40 -12.49 -2.66
C ASN A 120 3.05 -12.37 -1.97
N ALA A 121 2.70 -13.41 -1.20
CA ALA A 121 1.42 -13.50 -0.52
C ALA A 121 1.19 -12.39 0.52
N ASN A 122 2.25 -11.91 1.20
CA ASN A 122 2.14 -10.82 2.18
C ASN A 122 1.82 -9.48 1.49
N ALA A 123 2.51 -9.18 0.39
CA ALA A 123 2.25 -8.00 -0.43
C ALA A 123 0.84 -8.08 -1.06
N GLU A 124 0.47 -9.24 -1.63
CA GLU A 124 -0.86 -9.46 -2.19
C GLU A 124 -1.96 -9.23 -1.15
N GLN A 125 -1.81 -9.82 0.05
CA GLN A 125 -2.76 -9.63 1.15
C GLN A 125 -2.90 -8.15 1.51
N LYS A 126 -1.79 -7.43 1.70
CA LYS A 126 -1.84 -6.01 2.09
C LYS A 126 -2.36 -5.08 1.01
N LEU A 127 -2.07 -5.37 -0.26
CA LEU A 127 -2.66 -4.64 -1.38
C LEU A 127 -4.17 -4.89 -1.49
N ALA A 128 -4.63 -6.12 -1.27
CA ALA A 128 -6.05 -6.44 -1.24
C ALA A 128 -6.74 -5.76 -0.06
N GLU A 129 -6.21 -5.88 1.16
CA GLU A 129 -6.72 -5.23 2.37
C GLU A 129 -6.87 -3.71 2.17
N GLY A 130 -5.80 -3.01 1.78
CA GLY A 130 -5.85 -1.56 1.54
C GLY A 130 -6.83 -1.14 0.45
N LEU A 131 -7.03 -1.97 -0.58
CA LEU A 131 -8.03 -1.72 -1.62
C LEU A 131 -9.46 -1.79 -1.07
N PHE A 132 -9.74 -2.74 -0.17
CA PHE A 132 -11.05 -2.85 0.48
C PHE A 132 -11.24 -1.78 1.57
N GLU A 133 -10.19 -1.36 2.27
CA GLU A 133 -10.24 -0.17 3.14
C GLU A 133 -10.62 1.09 2.36
N PHE A 134 -10.06 1.26 1.15
CA PHE A 134 -10.48 2.36 0.28
C PHE A 134 -11.96 2.26 -0.13
N ILE A 135 -12.46 1.06 -0.42
CA ILE A 135 -13.89 0.84 -0.74
C ILE A 135 -14.76 1.20 0.48
N TRP A 136 -14.40 0.69 1.66
CA TRP A 136 -15.10 0.95 2.92
C TRP A 136 -15.01 2.39 3.40
N SER A 137 -14.06 3.18 2.89
CA SER A 137 -13.98 4.62 3.18
C SER A 137 -15.16 5.44 2.61
N GLU A 138 -16.03 4.82 1.79
CA GLU A 138 -17.22 5.42 1.17
C GLU A 138 -16.93 6.67 0.32
N LYS A 139 -15.68 6.86 -0.09
CA LYS A 139 -15.29 7.99 -0.97
C LYS A 139 -15.81 7.86 -2.39
N LEU A 140 -16.12 6.64 -2.82
CA LEU A 140 -16.74 6.37 -4.09
C LEU A 140 -18.26 6.52 -3.97
N ASN A 141 -18.90 7.04 -5.02
CA ASN A 141 -20.34 6.87 -5.11
C ASN A 141 -20.68 5.42 -5.51
N LYS A 142 -21.91 4.98 -5.23
CA LYS A 142 -22.38 3.61 -5.50
C LYS A 142 -22.11 3.10 -6.92
N LYS A 143 -22.15 3.97 -7.93
CA LYS A 143 -21.88 3.57 -9.33
C LYS A 143 -20.39 3.31 -9.56
N GLU A 144 -19.53 4.08 -8.94
CA GLU A 144 -18.08 3.90 -9.02
C GLU A 144 -17.63 2.68 -8.22
N GLU A 145 -18.18 2.51 -7.02
CA GLU A 145 -17.96 1.34 -6.16
C GLU A 145 -18.35 0.04 -6.88
N LEU A 146 -19.57 -0.03 -7.43
CA LEU A 146 -20.05 -1.18 -8.19
C LEU A 146 -19.10 -1.54 -9.35
N LYS A 147 -18.66 -0.54 -10.12
CA LYS A 147 -17.72 -0.74 -11.23
C LYS A 147 -16.38 -1.26 -10.76
N LEU A 148 -15.89 -0.77 -9.62
CA LEU A 148 -14.65 -1.23 -9.03
C LEU A 148 -14.78 -2.69 -8.62
N LEU A 149 -15.79 -3.05 -7.82
CA LEU A 149 -16.08 -4.42 -7.39
C LEU A 149 -16.20 -5.40 -8.56
N GLU A 150 -16.92 -5.03 -9.61
CA GLU A 150 -17.03 -5.83 -10.84
C GLU A 150 -15.69 -6.03 -11.53
N ARG A 151 -14.80 -5.05 -11.49
CA ARG A 151 -13.46 -5.14 -12.09
C ARG A 151 -12.52 -6.00 -11.26
N LEU A 152 -12.66 -6.03 -9.93
CA LEU A 152 -11.85 -6.89 -9.07
C LEU A 152 -12.03 -8.38 -9.37
N THR A 153 -13.18 -8.78 -9.92
CA THR A 153 -13.42 -10.15 -10.41
C THR A 153 -12.50 -10.58 -11.57
N GLU A 154 -11.73 -9.66 -12.15
CA GLU A 154 -10.77 -9.93 -13.23
C GLU A 154 -9.36 -10.22 -12.69
N ILE A 155 -9.16 -10.17 -11.38
CA ILE A 155 -7.90 -10.48 -10.72
C ILE A 155 -7.96 -11.94 -10.24
N ASN A 156 -7.00 -12.76 -10.67
CA ASN A 156 -6.87 -14.13 -10.17
C ASN A 156 -6.09 -14.11 -8.84
N SER A 157 -6.76 -13.71 -7.75
CA SER A 157 -6.17 -13.58 -6.42
C SER A 157 -7.10 -14.22 -5.39
N TYR A 158 -6.53 -15.08 -4.54
CA TYR A 158 -7.27 -15.70 -3.44
C TYR A 158 -7.73 -14.64 -2.44
N GLN A 159 -6.86 -13.67 -2.14
CA GLN A 159 -7.15 -12.58 -1.21
C GLN A 159 -8.34 -11.75 -1.70
N ILE A 160 -8.35 -11.37 -2.99
CA ILE A 160 -9.49 -10.65 -3.60
C ILE A 160 -10.77 -11.49 -3.53
N CYS A 161 -10.70 -12.79 -3.80
CA CYS A 161 -11.86 -13.66 -3.68
C CYS A 161 -12.41 -13.72 -2.25
N GLN A 162 -11.56 -13.75 -1.23
CA GLN A 162 -12.01 -13.74 0.16
C GLN A 162 -12.73 -12.45 0.52
N TYR A 163 -12.17 -11.29 0.18
CA TYR A 163 -12.82 -10.01 0.46
C TYR A 163 -14.11 -9.79 -0.33
N LEU A 164 -14.22 -10.37 -1.54
CA LEU A 164 -15.45 -10.32 -2.33
C LEU A 164 -16.54 -11.30 -1.83
N ASP A 165 -16.20 -12.26 -0.97
CA ASP A 165 -17.15 -13.19 -0.33
C ASP A 165 -17.84 -12.55 0.88
N ASP A 166 -18.36 -11.34 0.67
CA ASP A 166 -19.14 -10.57 1.63
C ASP A 166 -20.62 -10.54 1.21
N GLU A 167 -21.54 -10.66 2.16
CA GLU A 167 -22.99 -10.73 1.89
C GLU A 167 -23.52 -9.56 1.05
N ASP A 168 -22.95 -8.36 1.21
CA ASP A 168 -23.35 -7.19 0.44
C ASP A 168 -22.80 -7.24 -1.00
N TYR A 169 -21.55 -7.66 -1.19
CA TYR A 169 -20.94 -7.77 -2.51
C TYR A 169 -21.50 -8.93 -3.32
N LEU A 170 -21.92 -10.02 -2.68
CA LEU A 170 -22.57 -11.16 -3.33
C LEU A 170 -23.94 -10.84 -3.93
N LYS A 171 -24.52 -9.66 -3.65
CA LYS A 171 -25.70 -9.15 -4.35
C LYS A 171 -25.39 -8.75 -5.80
N ILE A 172 -24.11 -8.53 -6.14
CA ILE A 172 -23.65 -8.20 -7.49
C ILE A 172 -23.46 -9.50 -8.28
N PRO A 173 -24.22 -9.74 -9.38
CA PRO A 173 -24.19 -11.04 -10.07
C PRO A 173 -22.82 -11.46 -10.59
N LYS A 174 -22.01 -10.51 -11.08
CA LYS A 174 -20.64 -10.79 -11.57
C LYS A 174 -19.72 -11.23 -10.43
N VAL A 175 -19.81 -10.57 -9.27
CA VAL A 175 -19.03 -10.89 -8.07
C VAL A 175 -19.43 -12.26 -7.53
N LYS A 176 -20.73 -12.51 -7.35
CA LYS A 176 -21.24 -13.81 -6.88
C LYS A 176 -20.73 -14.97 -7.75
N LYS A 177 -20.85 -14.84 -9.07
CA LYS A 177 -20.35 -15.86 -10.01
C LYS A 177 -18.85 -16.08 -9.86
N TYR A 178 -18.07 -15.00 -9.73
CA TYR A 178 -16.63 -15.10 -9.53
C TYR A 178 -16.28 -15.84 -8.24
N VAL A 179 -16.90 -15.49 -7.11
CA VAL A 179 -16.67 -16.13 -5.81
C VAL A 179 -17.06 -17.62 -5.87
N GLU A 180 -18.23 -17.96 -6.40
CA GLU A 180 -18.69 -19.35 -6.53
C GLU A 180 -17.73 -20.22 -7.37
N LEU A 181 -17.13 -19.66 -8.42
CA LEU A 181 -16.16 -20.37 -9.26
C LEU A 181 -14.80 -20.59 -8.57
N ASN A 182 -14.45 -19.76 -7.58
CA ASN A 182 -13.14 -19.80 -6.91
C ASN A 182 -13.20 -20.37 -5.49
N LYS A 183 -14.40 -20.62 -4.93
CA LYS A 183 -14.62 -21.25 -3.62
C LYS A 183 -14.05 -22.66 -3.48
N THR A 184 -13.79 -23.36 -4.58
CA THR A 184 -13.31 -24.76 -4.58
C THR A 184 -11.80 -24.92 -4.76
N SER A 185 -11.04 -23.82 -4.77
CA SER A 185 -9.61 -23.81 -5.10
C SER A 185 -8.67 -23.65 -3.88
N GLY A 186 -9.20 -23.77 -2.66
CA GLY A 186 -8.47 -23.69 -1.39
C GLY A 186 -8.43 -25.02 -0.65
#